data_AF-A0A9E6J6D4-F1
#
_entry.id   AF-A0A9E6J6D4-F1
#
_cell.length_a   1.000
_cell.length_b   1.000
_cell.length_c   1.000
_cell.angle_alpha   90.00
_cell.angle_beta   90.00
_cell.angle_gamma   90.00
#
_symmetry.space_group_name_H-M   'P 1'
#
loop_
_entity.id
_entity.type
_entity.pdbx_description
1 polymer ?
#
loop_
_entity_poly.entity_id
_entity_poly.type
_entity_poly.pdbx_seq_one_letter_code
_entity_poly.pdbx_strand_id
1 'polypeptide(L)'
;MHRVLVQYERLRRHYEHVEKTYDYASFLDLSHILRIWVELKTVLPKIDKSFTSKTLFKSAVPNRKILRAYSDVEYIVAFMPDGITTHAGNQSLFEWDNKDVKFSIGGSIAKKDDWIKMTNFHFCFPNAENDTKYITSNPKISRLNLVQWLGAEIIRMNFKNCNGQLETVSIPREILIKRLANILDGSHTSLANNGDFDNKFDGPIKFLMSFKCAGCPIPYYLLFIIYY
;
A
#
# COMPACT_ATOMS: atom_id res chain seq x y z
N MET A 1 -26.43 -10.66 -7.91
CA MET A 1 -25.76 -9.87 -8.98
C MET A 1 -25.97 -8.36 -8.81
N HIS A 2 -27.21 -7.85 -8.66
CA HIS A 2 -27.49 -6.42 -8.48
C HIS A 2 -26.69 -5.73 -7.35
N ARG A 3 -26.57 -6.36 -6.17
CA ARG A 3 -25.79 -5.82 -5.04
C ARG A 3 -24.30 -5.61 -5.36
N VAL A 4 -23.68 -6.49 -6.15
CA VAL A 4 -22.26 -6.39 -6.53
C VAL A 4 -22.06 -5.24 -7.52
N LEU A 5 -22.97 -5.08 -8.47
CA LEU A 5 -22.94 -3.95 -9.43
C LEU A 5 -23.05 -2.61 -8.69
N VAL A 6 -23.92 -2.50 -7.69
CA VAL A 6 -24.01 -1.27 -6.88
C VAL A 6 -22.71 -0.99 -6.13
N GLN A 7 -22.05 -2.02 -5.56
CA GLN A 7 -20.74 -1.81 -4.90
C GLN A 7 -19.63 -1.45 -5.89
N TYR A 8 -19.72 -1.91 -7.14
CA TYR A 8 -18.79 -1.53 -8.20
C TYR A 8 -18.96 -0.08 -8.62
N GLU A 9 -20.19 0.36 -8.83
CA GLU A 9 -20.49 1.76 -9.13
C GLU A 9 -20.06 2.69 -7.98
N ARG A 10 -20.23 2.26 -6.72
CA ARG A 10 -19.69 2.98 -5.56
C ARG A 10 -18.18 3.09 -5.62
N LEU A 11 -17.48 1.95 -5.78
CA LEU A 11 -16.02 1.93 -5.87
C LEU A 11 -15.51 2.87 -6.97
N ARG A 12 -16.09 2.78 -8.17
CA ARG A 12 -15.72 3.65 -9.30
C ARG A 12 -15.87 5.13 -8.94
N ARG A 13 -17.02 5.53 -8.38
CA ARG A 13 -17.26 6.94 -8.02
C ARG A 13 -16.26 7.47 -6.99
N HIS A 14 -16.00 6.70 -5.93
CA HIS A 14 -15.04 7.11 -4.91
C HIS A 14 -13.62 7.19 -5.47
N TYR A 15 -13.22 6.24 -6.32
CA TYR A 15 -11.93 6.29 -7.00
C TYR A 15 -11.80 7.54 -7.89
N GLU A 16 -12.77 7.78 -8.77
CA GLU A 16 -12.80 8.96 -9.66
C GLU A 16 -12.81 10.28 -8.89
N HIS A 17 -13.40 10.29 -7.68
CA HIS A 17 -13.41 11.47 -6.82
C HIS A 17 -12.03 11.71 -6.20
N VAL A 18 -11.43 10.67 -5.60
CA VAL A 18 -10.08 10.73 -5.01
C VAL A 18 -9.02 11.14 -6.03
N GLU A 19 -9.11 10.63 -7.26
CA GLU A 19 -8.18 10.97 -8.36
C GLU A 19 -8.24 12.46 -8.75
N LYS A 20 -9.33 13.17 -8.41
CA LYS A 20 -9.50 14.60 -8.68
C LYS A 20 -9.13 15.47 -7.49
N THR A 21 -9.48 15.05 -6.28
CA THR A 21 -9.38 15.90 -5.09
C THR A 21 -8.11 15.67 -4.29
N TYR A 22 -7.62 14.43 -4.22
CA TYR A 22 -6.52 13.99 -3.37
C TYR A 22 -6.65 14.38 -1.89
N ASP A 23 -7.88 14.60 -1.41
CA ASP A 23 -8.13 14.97 -0.02
C ASP A 23 -8.28 13.73 0.87
N TYR A 24 -7.95 13.90 2.15
CA TYR A 24 -7.91 12.78 3.11
C TYR A 24 -9.28 12.19 3.43
N ALA A 25 -10.37 12.97 3.37
CA ALA A 25 -11.70 12.45 3.62
C ALA A 25 -12.13 11.51 2.48
N SER A 26 -11.88 11.90 1.24
CA SER A 26 -12.13 11.05 0.07
C SER A 26 -11.31 9.76 0.10
N PHE A 27 -10.03 9.81 0.54
CA PHE A 27 -9.23 8.60 0.71
C PHE A 27 -9.79 7.68 1.80
N LEU A 28 -10.29 8.24 2.91
CA LEU A 28 -10.92 7.47 3.96
C LEU A 28 -12.17 6.77 3.42
N ASP A 29 -13.04 7.49 2.72
CA ASP A 29 -14.22 6.91 2.06
C ASP A 29 -13.84 5.79 1.09
N LEU A 30 -12.81 5.99 0.26
CA LEU A 30 -12.30 4.97 -0.64
C LEU A 30 -11.84 3.72 0.14
N SER A 31 -11.15 3.90 1.27
CA SER A 31 -10.71 2.77 2.11
C SER A 31 -11.89 1.96 2.66
N HIS A 32 -12.98 2.62 3.07
CA HIS A 32 -14.21 1.95 3.53
C HIS A 32 -14.89 1.17 2.41
N ILE A 33 -14.96 1.74 1.20
CA ILE A 33 -15.52 1.01 0.06
C ILE A 33 -14.65 -0.19 -0.33
N LEU A 34 -13.33 -0.02 -0.36
CA LEU A 34 -12.40 -1.12 -0.61
C LEU A 34 -12.50 -2.23 0.44
N ARG A 35 -12.78 -1.89 1.70
CA ARG A 35 -13.01 -2.88 2.76
C ARG A 35 -14.21 -3.78 2.44
N ILE A 36 -15.29 -3.23 1.89
CA ILE A 36 -16.44 -4.03 1.44
C ILE A 36 -15.98 -5.06 0.38
N TRP A 37 -15.11 -4.66 -0.55
CA TRP A 37 -14.57 -5.58 -1.56
C TRP A 37 -13.70 -6.68 -0.97
N VAL A 38 -12.91 -6.36 0.07
CA VAL A 38 -12.15 -7.36 0.84
C VAL A 38 -13.10 -8.37 1.51
N GLU A 39 -14.20 -7.91 2.10
CA GLU A 39 -15.20 -8.78 2.73
C GLU A 39 -15.93 -9.67 1.70
N LEU A 40 -16.18 -9.13 0.50
CA LEU A 40 -16.81 -9.85 -0.60
C LEU A 40 -15.91 -10.93 -1.22
N LYS A 41 -14.59 -10.98 -0.93
CA LYS A 41 -13.64 -11.91 -1.57
C LYS A 41 -14.03 -13.39 -1.46
N THR A 42 -14.77 -13.78 -0.42
CA THR A 42 -15.25 -15.17 -0.21
C THR A 42 -16.59 -15.44 -0.90
N VAL A 43 -17.37 -14.40 -1.18
CA VAL A 43 -18.69 -14.48 -1.80
C VAL A 43 -18.58 -14.41 -3.32
N LEU A 44 -17.70 -13.55 -3.85
CA LEU A 44 -17.51 -13.35 -5.29
C LEU A 44 -17.26 -14.66 -6.07
N PRO A 45 -16.40 -15.59 -5.61
CA PRO A 45 -16.16 -16.86 -6.31
C PRO A 45 -17.39 -17.77 -6.39
N LYS A 46 -18.35 -17.61 -5.45
CA LYS A 46 -19.63 -18.35 -5.47
C LYS A 46 -20.60 -17.79 -6.51
N ILE A 47 -20.46 -16.50 -6.86
CA ILE A 47 -21.25 -15.83 -7.87
C ILE A 47 -20.65 -16.08 -9.26
N ASP A 48 -19.34 -15.93 -9.39
CA ASP A 48 -18.61 -16.18 -10.63
C ASP A 48 -17.23 -16.79 -10.30
N LYS A 49 -16.99 -18.00 -10.81
CA LYS A 49 -15.70 -18.71 -10.60
C LYS A 49 -14.52 -17.97 -11.23
N SER A 50 -14.77 -17.06 -12.16
CA SER A 50 -13.74 -16.24 -12.83
C SER A 50 -12.88 -15.43 -11.85
N PHE A 51 -13.43 -15.05 -10.68
CA PHE A 51 -12.69 -14.38 -9.60
C PHE A 51 -11.57 -15.22 -8.99
N THR A 52 -11.59 -16.54 -9.18
CA THR A 52 -10.55 -17.47 -8.73
C THR A 52 -9.76 -18.10 -9.87
N SER A 53 -10.35 -18.25 -11.06
CA SER A 53 -9.66 -18.89 -12.20
C SER A 53 -8.87 -17.91 -13.06
N LYS A 54 -9.24 -16.63 -13.13
CA LYS A 54 -8.53 -15.63 -13.96
C LYS A 54 -7.43 -14.94 -13.16
N THR A 55 -6.20 -14.99 -13.67
CA THR A 55 -5.03 -14.31 -13.09
C THR A 55 -4.78 -12.95 -13.76
N LEU A 56 -5.69 -12.01 -13.49
CA LEU A 56 -5.66 -10.68 -14.10
C LEU A 56 -4.64 -9.75 -13.44
N PHE A 57 -4.43 -9.91 -12.14
CA PHE A 57 -3.65 -8.99 -11.33
C PHE A 57 -2.18 -9.37 -11.28
N LYS A 58 -1.30 -8.39 -11.09
CA LYS A 58 0.13 -8.61 -10.83
C LYS A 58 0.48 -8.21 -9.41
N SER A 59 1.39 -8.95 -8.80
CA SER A 59 2.06 -8.55 -7.57
C SER A 59 3.56 -8.79 -7.69
N ALA A 60 4.35 -7.98 -6.97
CA ALA A 60 5.79 -8.06 -6.95
C ALA A 60 6.26 -8.10 -5.51
N VAL A 61 7.23 -8.98 -5.24
CA VAL A 61 7.87 -9.12 -3.93
C VAL A 61 9.34 -8.77 -4.08
N PRO A 62 9.94 -8.05 -3.11
CA PRO A 62 11.37 -7.75 -3.09
C PRO A 62 12.22 -9.01 -3.22
N ASN A 63 13.32 -8.90 -3.94
CA ASN A 63 14.31 -9.97 -4.03
C ASN A 63 14.93 -10.22 -2.64
N ARG A 64 15.23 -11.48 -2.30
CA ARG A 64 15.94 -11.85 -1.06
C ARG A 64 17.27 -11.10 -0.89
N LYS A 65 17.92 -10.67 -1.98
CA LYS A 65 19.12 -9.83 -1.91
C LYS A 65 18.86 -8.47 -1.26
N ILE A 66 17.73 -7.82 -1.58
CA ILE A 66 17.29 -6.60 -0.91
C ILE A 66 17.11 -6.90 0.58
N LEU A 67 16.36 -7.96 0.92
CA LEU A 67 16.09 -8.30 2.33
C LEU A 67 17.36 -8.54 3.17
N ARG A 68 18.43 -9.07 2.55
CA ARG A 68 19.72 -9.29 3.23
C ARG A 68 20.55 -8.02 3.34
N ALA A 69 20.52 -7.16 2.31
CA ALA A 69 21.25 -5.90 2.33
C ALA A 69 20.68 -4.91 3.34
N TYR A 70 19.38 -5.03 3.66
CA TYR A 70 18.67 -4.09 4.53
C TYR A 70 18.18 -4.72 5.84
N SER A 71 18.78 -5.82 6.30
CA SER A 71 18.27 -6.56 7.46
C SER A 71 18.48 -5.84 8.81
N ASP A 72 19.49 -5.00 8.89
CA ASP A 72 19.96 -4.29 10.09
C ASP A 72 19.68 -2.79 10.06
N VAL A 73 18.93 -2.34 9.06
CA VAL A 73 18.56 -0.93 8.85
C VAL A 73 17.06 -0.77 8.67
N GLU A 74 16.54 0.41 8.97
CA GLU A 74 15.13 0.69 8.71
C GLU A 74 14.94 0.90 7.21
N TYR A 75 13.88 0.34 6.65
CA TYR A 75 13.54 0.55 5.26
C TYR A 75 12.05 0.48 5.01
N ILE A 76 11.63 1.05 3.90
CA ILE A 76 10.31 0.89 3.29
C ILE A 76 10.54 0.56 1.83
N VAL A 77 9.85 -0.44 1.29
CA VAL A 77 9.89 -0.77 -0.14
C VAL A 77 8.53 -1.23 -0.62
N ALA A 78 8.12 -0.74 -1.79
CA ALA A 78 6.90 -1.15 -2.46
C ALA A 78 7.15 -1.32 -3.97
N PHE A 79 6.53 -2.34 -4.55
CA PHE A 79 6.57 -2.61 -5.99
C PHE A 79 5.16 -2.64 -6.57
N MET A 80 4.97 -1.88 -7.65
CA MET A 80 3.72 -1.69 -8.37
C MET A 80 3.93 -2.08 -9.83
N PRO A 81 3.79 -3.37 -10.21
CA PRO A 81 4.14 -3.85 -11.55
C PRO A 81 3.42 -3.13 -12.70
N ASP A 82 2.17 -2.73 -12.48
CA ASP A 82 1.38 -1.98 -13.48
C ASP A 82 1.53 -0.45 -13.33
N GLY A 83 2.18 -0.03 -12.24
CA GLY A 83 2.38 1.34 -11.82
C GLY A 83 1.13 2.04 -11.29
N ILE A 84 1.33 3.07 -10.48
CA ILE A 84 0.27 3.98 -10.03
C ILE A 84 0.46 5.31 -10.72
N THR A 85 -0.56 5.77 -11.43
CA THR A 85 -0.63 7.13 -11.97
C THR A 85 -1.30 8.04 -10.95
N THR A 86 -0.74 9.22 -10.72
CA THR A 86 -1.30 10.27 -9.86
C THR A 86 -1.01 11.65 -10.42
N HIS A 87 -1.92 12.57 -10.13
CA HIS A 87 -1.84 13.98 -10.46
C HIS A 87 -1.46 14.85 -9.25
N ALA A 88 -1.38 14.27 -8.04
CA ALA A 88 -0.98 14.99 -6.81
C ALA A 88 0.51 15.36 -6.75
N GLY A 89 1.36 14.66 -7.51
CA GLY A 89 2.81 14.80 -7.44
C GLY A 89 3.39 16.09 -8.05
N ASN A 90 2.57 17.08 -8.41
CA ASN A 90 3.05 18.36 -8.94
C ASN A 90 3.80 19.22 -7.90
N GLN A 91 3.70 18.91 -6.60
CA GLN A 91 4.34 19.68 -5.52
C GLN A 91 5.60 19.00 -4.96
N SER A 92 5.54 17.71 -4.61
CA SER A 92 6.68 16.94 -4.10
C SER A 92 6.52 15.44 -4.39
N LEU A 93 7.61 14.79 -4.80
CA LEU A 93 7.61 13.35 -5.12
C LEU A 93 7.73 12.47 -3.88
N PHE A 94 8.47 12.94 -2.88
CA PHE A 94 8.67 12.18 -1.66
C PHE A 94 8.90 13.12 -0.48
N GLU A 95 8.26 12.81 0.64
CA GLU A 95 8.42 13.56 1.88
C GLU A 95 8.45 12.60 3.07
N TRP A 96 9.15 13.03 4.10
CA TRP A 96 9.07 12.44 5.43
C TRP A 96 8.96 13.55 6.45
N ASP A 97 8.06 13.41 7.42
CA ASP A 97 7.83 14.43 8.44
C ASP A 97 9.04 14.62 9.38
N ASN A 98 9.93 13.62 9.49
CA ASN A 98 11.15 13.73 10.30
C ASN A 98 12.32 14.32 9.49
N LYS A 99 12.63 15.60 9.75
CA LYS A 99 13.68 16.35 9.04
C LYS A 99 15.09 16.11 9.57
N ASP A 100 15.23 15.48 10.74
CA ASP A 100 16.51 15.39 11.46
C ASP A 100 17.31 14.12 11.11
N VAL A 101 16.72 13.21 10.35
CA VAL A 101 17.33 11.92 10.02
C VAL A 101 17.76 11.91 8.56
N LYS A 102 19.01 11.54 8.30
CA LYS A 102 19.51 11.31 6.93
C LYS A 102 18.95 10.00 6.39
N PHE A 103 18.39 10.05 5.19
CA PHE A 103 17.83 8.88 4.52
C PHE A 103 18.18 8.85 3.04
N SER A 104 18.17 7.66 2.47
CA SER A 104 18.24 7.45 1.01
C SER A 104 16.83 7.17 0.48
N ILE A 105 16.55 7.65 -0.72
CA ILE A 105 15.26 7.48 -1.37
C ILE A 105 15.41 7.30 -2.87
N GLY A 106 14.49 6.54 -3.46
CA GLY A 106 14.38 6.44 -4.89
C GLY A 106 13.18 5.64 -5.34
N GLY A 107 13.03 5.56 -6.66
CA GLY A 107 11.93 4.84 -7.29
C GLY A 107 12.00 4.95 -8.80
N SER A 108 11.28 4.09 -9.50
CA SER A 108 11.12 4.22 -10.95
C SER A 108 9.90 5.06 -11.28
N ILE A 109 10.15 6.22 -11.88
CA ILE A 109 9.16 7.27 -12.14
C ILE A 109 9.14 7.61 -13.64
N ALA A 110 7.95 7.64 -14.23
CA ALA A 110 7.68 8.31 -15.48
C ALA A 110 6.84 9.56 -15.19
N LYS A 111 7.25 10.72 -15.70
CA LYS A 111 6.56 11.99 -15.48
C LYS A 111 6.18 12.63 -16.81
N LYS A 112 4.97 13.18 -16.88
CA LYS A 112 4.52 14.16 -17.86
C LYS A 112 4.02 15.41 -17.14
N ASP A 113 3.62 16.44 -17.88
CA ASP A 113 3.26 17.76 -17.35
C ASP A 113 2.12 17.70 -16.31
N ASP A 114 1.22 16.74 -16.46
CA ASP A 114 -0.02 16.62 -15.69
C ASP A 114 -0.07 15.37 -14.80
N TRP A 115 0.80 14.38 -15.01
CA TRP A 115 0.78 13.14 -14.24
C TRP A 115 2.16 12.54 -13.96
N ILE A 116 2.22 11.76 -12.88
CA ILE A 116 3.35 10.95 -12.48
C ILE A 116 2.92 9.49 -12.37
N LYS A 117 3.65 8.59 -13.00
CA LYS A 117 3.49 7.14 -12.88
C LYS A 117 4.69 6.55 -12.15
N MET A 118 4.43 5.86 -11.05
CA MET A 118 5.47 5.19 -10.27
C MET A 118 5.28 3.67 -10.29
N THR A 119 6.37 2.92 -10.48
CA THR A 119 6.31 1.44 -10.47
C THR A 119 7.03 0.81 -9.28
N ASN A 120 7.81 1.60 -8.54
CA ASN A 120 8.40 1.21 -7.25
C ASN A 120 8.88 2.47 -6.52
N PHE A 121 8.99 2.36 -5.20
CA PHE A 121 9.72 3.31 -4.37
C PHE A 121 10.39 2.61 -3.19
N HIS A 122 11.36 3.29 -2.61
CA HIS A 122 12.01 2.88 -1.38
C HIS A 122 12.48 4.05 -0.52
N PHE A 123 12.52 3.83 0.79
CA PHE A 123 13.15 4.69 1.77
C PHE A 123 14.10 3.84 2.62
N CYS A 124 15.31 4.31 2.93
CA CYS A 124 16.31 3.58 3.72
C CYS A 124 16.99 4.48 4.76
N PHE A 125 17.17 3.97 5.99
CA PHE A 125 17.70 4.72 7.14
C PHE A 125 18.69 3.90 7.97
N PRO A 126 19.86 4.46 8.36
CA PRO A 126 20.40 5.76 7.94
C PRO A 126 20.88 5.73 6.49
N ASN A 127 21.18 6.89 5.90
CA ASN A 127 21.69 7.03 4.52
C ASN A 127 22.80 6.01 4.22
N ALA A 128 22.48 5.00 3.42
CA ALA A 128 23.38 3.92 3.08
C ALA A 128 24.03 4.24 1.73
N GLU A 129 25.14 4.97 1.75
CA GLU A 129 25.83 5.50 0.56
C GLU A 129 26.19 4.42 -0.48
N ASN A 130 26.22 3.13 -0.10
CA ASN A 130 26.58 2.01 -0.97
C ASN A 130 25.46 0.99 -1.27
N ASP A 131 24.25 1.11 -0.70
CA ASP A 131 23.28 0.00 -0.70
C ASP A 131 22.17 0.06 -1.76
N THR A 132 21.97 1.19 -2.44
CA THR A 132 20.89 1.34 -3.45
C THR A 132 21.08 0.44 -4.68
N LYS A 133 22.28 -0.15 -4.86
CA LYS A 133 22.62 -1.07 -5.96
C LYS A 133 21.67 -2.26 -6.07
N TYR A 134 21.05 -2.69 -4.98
CA TYR A 134 20.13 -3.82 -4.98
C TYR A 134 18.66 -3.42 -5.10
N ILE A 135 18.29 -2.16 -4.86
CA ILE A 135 16.87 -1.75 -4.92
C ILE A 135 16.38 -1.65 -6.37
N THR A 136 17.29 -1.44 -7.32
CA THR A 136 17.02 -1.58 -8.75
C THR A 136 16.92 -3.04 -9.22
N SER A 137 17.08 -4.03 -8.34
CA SER A 137 16.95 -5.43 -8.73
C SER A 137 15.50 -5.77 -9.10
N ASN A 138 15.35 -6.43 -10.25
CA ASN A 138 14.04 -6.81 -10.79
C ASN A 138 13.25 -7.64 -9.75
N PRO A 139 12.10 -7.17 -9.27
CA PRO A 139 11.28 -7.94 -8.34
C PRO A 139 10.72 -9.17 -9.05
N LYS A 140 10.39 -10.21 -8.27
CA LYS A 140 9.69 -11.37 -8.83
C LYS A 140 8.21 -11.01 -9.03
N ILE A 141 7.81 -10.81 -10.27
CA ILE A 141 6.41 -10.55 -10.64
C ILE A 141 5.65 -11.87 -10.72
N SER A 142 4.50 -11.94 -10.06
CA SER A 142 3.57 -13.08 -10.13
C SER A 142 2.20 -12.59 -10.60
N ARG A 143 1.53 -13.37 -11.44
CA ARG A 143 0.12 -13.13 -11.80
C ARG A 143 -0.79 -13.88 -10.83
N LEU A 144 -1.81 -13.20 -10.33
CA LEU A 144 -2.66 -13.68 -9.24
C LEU A 144 -4.13 -13.46 -9.60
N ASN A 145 -5.00 -14.32 -9.06
CA ASN A 145 -6.45 -14.03 -9.04
C ASN A 145 -6.77 -12.98 -7.96
N LEU A 146 -8.02 -12.51 -7.88
CA LEU A 146 -8.41 -11.43 -6.96
C LEU A 146 -8.11 -11.79 -5.50
N VAL A 147 -8.45 -13.00 -5.07
CA VAL A 147 -8.27 -13.46 -3.68
C VAL A 147 -6.79 -13.50 -3.31
N GLN A 148 -5.98 -14.09 -4.19
CA GLN A 148 -4.53 -14.18 -4.00
C GLN A 148 -3.87 -12.80 -4.01
N TRP A 149 -4.33 -11.90 -4.89
CA TRP A 149 -3.80 -10.55 -4.99
C TRP A 149 -4.13 -9.71 -3.76
N LEU A 150 -5.36 -9.78 -3.23
CA LEU A 150 -5.74 -9.15 -1.96
C LEU A 150 -4.87 -9.65 -0.78
N GLY A 151 -4.51 -10.94 -0.77
CA GLY A 151 -3.62 -11.52 0.24
C GLY A 151 -2.12 -11.29 -0.03
N ALA A 152 -1.75 -10.76 -1.19
CA ALA A 152 -0.35 -10.53 -1.53
C ALA A 152 0.18 -9.25 -0.89
N GLU A 153 1.47 -9.25 -0.57
CA GLU A 153 2.21 -8.10 -0.08
C GLU A 153 2.04 -6.90 -1.02
N ILE A 154 1.80 -5.72 -0.45
CA ILE A 154 1.78 -4.43 -1.16
C ILE A 154 2.97 -3.56 -0.76
N ILE A 155 3.42 -3.70 0.49
CA ILE A 155 4.54 -2.96 1.03
C ILE A 155 5.26 -3.82 2.06
N ARG A 156 6.59 -3.68 2.09
CA ARG A 156 7.44 -4.28 3.09
C ARG A 156 8.27 -3.20 3.76
N MET A 157 8.49 -3.37 5.05
CA MET A 157 9.29 -2.45 5.84
C MET A 157 10.07 -3.19 6.91
N ASN A 158 11.17 -2.58 7.32
CA ASN A 158 11.86 -2.87 8.57
C ASN A 158 11.84 -1.58 9.38
N PHE A 159 11.26 -1.61 10.57
CA PHE A 159 11.10 -0.42 11.39
C PHE A 159 11.33 -0.76 12.85
N LYS A 160 11.70 0.24 13.65
CA LYS A 160 11.83 0.04 15.09
C LYS A 160 10.44 -0.04 15.74
N ASN A 161 10.16 -1.15 16.40
CA ASN A 161 8.97 -1.29 17.23
C ASN A 161 9.06 -0.45 18.51
N CYS A 162 8.05 -0.51 19.37
CA CYS A 162 8.01 0.24 20.64
C CYS A 162 9.16 -0.07 21.60
N ASN A 163 9.83 -1.22 21.45
CA ASN A 163 10.99 -1.62 22.24
C ASN A 163 12.32 -1.20 21.60
N GLY A 164 12.28 -0.45 20.49
CA GLY A 164 13.46 -0.04 19.73
C GLY A 164 14.10 -1.17 18.90
N GLN A 165 13.48 -2.35 18.84
CA GLN A 165 13.97 -3.49 18.07
C GLN A 165 13.48 -3.41 16.62
N LEU A 166 14.37 -3.72 15.68
CA LEU A 166 14.00 -3.81 14.27
C LEU A 166 13.08 -5.00 14.03
N GLU A 167 11.95 -4.73 13.40
CA GLU A 167 10.97 -5.73 13.00
C GLU A 167 10.66 -5.60 11.50
N THR A 168 10.85 -6.70 10.78
CA THR A 168 10.45 -6.79 9.37
C THR A 168 8.98 -7.15 9.25
N VAL A 169 8.21 -6.25 8.64
CA VAL A 169 6.78 -6.41 8.41
C VAL A 169 6.47 -6.41 6.92
N SER A 170 5.73 -7.44 6.50
CA SER A 170 5.11 -7.55 5.18
C SER A 170 3.62 -7.26 5.34
N ILE A 171 3.12 -6.21 4.72
CA ILE A 171 1.70 -5.82 4.81
C ILE A 171 0.98 -6.31 3.54
N PRO A 172 -0.01 -7.21 3.67
CA PRO A 172 -0.92 -7.56 2.56
C PRO A 172 -1.86 -6.42 2.18
N ARG A 173 -2.35 -6.39 0.93
CA ARG A 173 -3.34 -5.40 0.46
C ARG A 173 -4.58 -5.36 1.35
N GLU A 174 -5.13 -6.53 1.67
CA GLU A 174 -6.34 -6.60 2.48
C GLU A 174 -6.15 -6.04 3.89
N ILE A 175 -4.96 -6.21 4.47
CA ILE A 175 -4.64 -5.68 5.80
C ILE A 175 -4.52 -4.16 5.72
N LEU A 176 -3.80 -3.64 4.72
CA LEU A 176 -3.70 -2.20 4.49
C LEU A 176 -5.08 -1.56 4.40
N ILE A 177 -5.98 -2.10 3.57
CA ILE A 177 -7.35 -1.60 3.39
C ILE A 177 -8.11 -1.61 4.73
N LYS A 178 -8.17 -2.76 5.41
CA LYS A 178 -8.95 -2.92 6.64
C LYS A 178 -8.46 -1.99 7.74
N ARG A 179 -7.14 -1.90 7.92
CA ARG A 179 -6.55 -1.10 8.98
C ARG A 179 -6.64 0.39 8.71
N LEU A 180 -6.49 0.84 7.45
CA LEU A 180 -6.73 2.25 7.12
C LEU A 180 -8.17 2.68 7.42
N ALA A 181 -9.14 1.83 7.08
CA ALA A 181 -10.55 2.07 7.40
C ALA A 181 -10.84 2.05 8.92
N ASN A 182 -9.98 1.43 9.74
CA ASN A 182 -10.17 1.34 11.20
C ASN A 182 -9.43 2.40 12.00
N ILE A 183 -8.16 2.70 11.65
CA ILE A 183 -7.28 3.56 12.46
C ILE A 183 -7.79 5.01 12.53
N LEU A 184 -8.49 5.46 11.49
CA LEU A 184 -8.86 6.86 11.30
C LEU A 184 -10.30 7.20 11.73
N ASP A 185 -11.16 6.20 11.95
CA ASP A 185 -12.57 6.42 12.29
C ASP A 185 -12.83 6.49 13.80
N GLY A 186 -11.81 6.29 14.66
CA GLY A 186 -11.89 6.57 16.11
C GLY A 186 -12.99 5.85 16.91
N SER A 187 -13.81 4.99 16.29
CA SER A 187 -15.14 4.59 16.78
C SER A 187 -15.23 3.14 17.25
N HIS A 188 -14.19 2.34 17.06
CA HIS A 188 -14.00 1.12 17.83
C HIS A 188 -12.89 1.36 18.85
N THR A 189 -13.31 1.74 20.06
CA THR A 189 -12.54 1.43 21.25
C THR A 189 -12.08 -0.02 21.14
N SER A 190 -10.85 -0.27 21.57
CA SER A 190 -10.21 -1.57 21.75
C SER A 190 -10.95 -2.52 22.73
N LEU A 191 -12.26 -2.34 22.89
CA LEU A 191 -13.19 -3.01 23.77
C LEU A 191 -14.16 -3.86 22.95
N ALA A 192 -13.64 -4.82 22.19
CA ALA A 192 -14.40 -6.01 21.83
C ALA A 192 -13.46 -7.20 21.94
N ASN A 193 -13.65 -7.94 23.02
CA ASN A 193 -12.93 -9.15 23.42
C ASN A 193 -13.00 -10.27 22.37
N ASN A 194 -12.28 -10.14 21.27
CA ASN A 194 -11.84 -11.24 20.42
C ASN A 194 -10.62 -10.76 19.62
N GLY A 195 -9.50 -11.48 19.72
CA GLY A 195 -8.20 -11.10 19.18
C GLY A 195 -8.24 -10.73 17.71
N ASP A 196 -8.36 -9.44 17.41
CA ASP A 196 -8.07 -8.89 16.09
C ASP A 196 -6.55 -8.91 15.92
N PHE A 197 -6.03 -10.08 15.50
CA PHE A 197 -4.60 -10.31 15.23
C PHE A 197 -4.02 -9.28 14.26
N ASP A 198 -4.88 -8.57 13.52
CA ASP A 198 -4.49 -7.52 12.58
C ASP A 198 -4.11 -6.20 13.29
N ASN A 199 -4.43 -6.00 14.57
CA ASN A 199 -4.02 -4.82 15.34
C ASN A 199 -2.49 -4.62 15.41
N LYS A 200 -1.71 -5.70 15.22
CA LYS A 200 -0.24 -5.62 15.13
C LYS A 200 0.24 -4.74 13.97
N PHE A 201 -0.61 -4.50 12.97
CA PHE A 201 -0.28 -3.66 11.82
C PHE A 201 -0.57 -2.17 12.03
N ASP A 202 -1.16 -1.77 13.17
CA ASP A 202 -1.47 -0.36 13.44
C ASP A 202 -0.22 0.50 13.59
N GLY A 203 0.78 0.01 14.32
CA GLY A 203 2.08 0.66 14.45
C GLY A 203 2.76 0.87 13.09
N PRO A 204 2.96 -0.19 12.30
CA PRO A 204 3.46 -0.09 10.93
C PRO A 204 2.70 0.91 10.05
N ILE A 205 1.36 0.88 10.07
CA ILE A 205 0.55 1.78 9.22
C ILE A 205 0.65 3.23 9.68
N LYS A 206 0.60 3.50 10.98
CA LYS A 206 0.82 4.85 11.52
C LYS A 206 2.20 5.37 11.19
N PHE A 207 3.23 4.52 11.23
CA PHE A 207 4.57 4.88 10.78
C PHE A 207 4.56 5.26 9.30
N LEU A 208 3.95 4.46 8.43
CA LEU A 208 3.83 4.75 7.01
C LEU A 208 3.07 6.05 6.70
N MET A 209 2.12 6.47 7.56
CA MET A 209 1.40 7.74 7.39
C MET A 209 2.30 8.98 7.51
N SER A 210 3.46 8.88 8.18
CA SER A 210 4.44 9.97 8.27
C SER A 210 5.27 10.17 6.98
N PHE A 211 5.12 9.27 6.01
CA PHE A 211 5.80 9.32 4.73
C PHE A 211 4.80 9.65 3.63
N LYS A 212 5.23 10.51 2.70
CA LYS A 212 4.45 10.81 1.50
C LYS A 212 5.18 10.36 0.25
N CYS A 213 4.39 9.93 -0.71
CA CYS A 213 4.79 9.55 -2.04
C CYS A 213 3.84 10.22 -3.03
N ALA A 214 4.40 10.96 -3.98
CA ALA A 214 3.71 11.71 -5.01
C ALA A 214 2.51 12.53 -4.48
N GLY A 215 2.75 13.31 -3.43
CA GLY A 215 1.77 14.23 -2.82
C GLY A 215 0.80 13.60 -1.82
N CYS A 216 0.82 12.29 -1.59
CA CYS A 216 -0.09 11.61 -0.67
C CYS A 216 0.66 10.78 0.38
N PRO A 217 0.14 10.62 1.62
CA PRO A 217 0.61 9.60 2.55
C PRO A 217 0.72 8.22 1.88
N ILE A 218 1.80 7.49 2.13
CA ILE A 218 2.07 6.19 1.47
C ILE A 218 0.86 5.24 1.54
N PRO A 219 0.18 5.05 2.69
CA PRO A 219 -0.94 4.13 2.75
C PRO A 219 -2.08 4.51 1.81
N TYR A 220 -2.39 5.81 1.67
CA TYR A 220 -3.39 6.31 0.73
C TYR A 220 -2.94 6.19 -0.73
N TYR A 221 -1.67 6.52 -1.00
CA TYR A 221 -1.10 6.35 -2.34
C TYR A 221 -1.25 4.90 -2.83
N LEU A 222 -1.02 3.94 -1.94
CA LEU A 222 -1.13 2.50 -2.25
C LEU A 222 -2.57 2.03 -2.49
N LEU A 223 -3.60 2.78 -2.08
CA LEU A 223 -5.00 2.44 -2.39
C LEU A 223 -5.31 2.59 -3.90
N PHE A 224 -4.58 3.42 -4.63
CA PHE A 224 -4.76 3.57 -6.08
C PHE A 224 -4.43 2.30 -6.87
N ILE A 225 -3.57 1.42 -6.35
CA ILE A 225 -3.27 0.11 -6.98
C ILE A 225 -4.54 -0.73 -7.11
N ILE A 226 -5.53 -0.48 -6.24
CA ILE A 226 -6.57 -1.47 -5.94
C ILE A 226 -7.74 -1.42 -6.94
N TYR A 227 -7.72 -0.48 -7.88
CA TYR A 227 -8.78 -0.25 -8.87
C TYR A 227 -8.59 -0.98 -10.21
N TYR A 228 -7.39 -1.46 -10.52
CA TYR A 228 -7.05 -2.12 -11.80
C TYR A 228 -7.30 -3.62 -11.81
#